data_AF-A0A966WL72-F1
#
_entry.id   AF-A0A966WL72-F1
#
_cell.length_a   1.000
_cell.length_b   1.000
_cell.length_c   1.000
_cell.angle_alpha   90.00
_cell.angle_beta   90.00
_cell.angle_gamma   90.00
#
_symmetry.space_group_name_H-M   'P 1'
#
loop_
_entity.id
_entity.type
_entity.pdbx_description
1 polymer ?
#
loop_
_entity_poly.entity_id
_entity_poly.type
_entity_poly.pdbx_seq_one_letter_code
_entity_poly.pdbx_strand_id
1 'polypeptide(L)'
;MSSTTHGATPHYYVPEPSRHPAMAAFGLFFVIFGASQWVNDVSWGKYSLLAGMAIWLFVLFQWFSESIHESESGQYGRKIELSYRWSMSWFIFSEVMFFGAFFSALWWARAHALPALGSLDNA
;
A
#
# COMPACT_ATOMS: atom_id res chain seq x y z
N MET A 1 -15.21 -46.79 -0.75
CA MET A 1 -14.53 -46.42 -2.00
C MET A 1 -15.27 -45.24 -2.61
N SER A 2 -14.87 -44.03 -2.25
CA SER A 2 -15.41 -42.78 -2.79
C SER A 2 -14.55 -42.36 -3.98
N SER A 3 -15.15 -42.29 -5.16
CA SER A 3 -14.51 -41.88 -6.40
C SER A 3 -14.18 -40.38 -6.35
N THR A 4 -12.91 -40.04 -6.16
CA THR A 4 -12.41 -38.67 -6.33
C THR A 4 -12.08 -38.45 -7.81
N THR A 5 -13.02 -37.78 -8.50
CA THR A 5 -12.85 -37.28 -9.86
C THR A 5 -11.65 -36.34 -9.91
N HIS A 6 -10.72 -36.60 -10.82
CA HIS A 6 -9.57 -35.73 -11.09
C HIS A 6 -10.04 -34.50 -11.88
N GLY A 7 -10.27 -33.37 -11.22
CA GLY A 7 -10.64 -32.12 -11.88
C GLY A 7 -11.01 -30.99 -10.90
N ALA A 8 -10.19 -29.94 -10.88
CA ALA A 8 -10.33 -28.67 -10.14
C ALA A 8 -10.26 -28.78 -8.60
N THR A 9 -9.18 -28.27 -8.02
CA THR A 9 -9.06 -27.98 -6.58
C THR A 9 -10.24 -27.08 -6.14
N PRO A 10 -11.21 -27.57 -5.33
CA PRO A 10 -12.44 -26.83 -5.01
C PRO A 10 -12.21 -25.65 -4.06
N HIS A 11 -11.08 -25.66 -3.35
CA HIS A 11 -10.84 -24.87 -2.16
C HIS A 11 -10.09 -23.57 -2.46
N TYR A 12 -10.48 -22.48 -1.80
CA TYR A 12 -9.70 -21.24 -1.77
C TYR A 12 -8.40 -21.51 -1.00
N TYR A 13 -7.29 -20.99 -1.50
CA TYR A 13 -5.99 -21.16 -0.87
C TYR A 13 -5.93 -20.38 0.45
N VAL A 14 -5.47 -21.04 1.50
CA VAL A 14 -5.28 -20.44 2.82
C VAL A 14 -3.79 -20.51 3.14
N PRO A 15 -3.08 -19.37 3.17
CA PRO A 15 -1.66 -19.35 3.47
C PRO A 15 -1.39 -19.68 4.95
N GLU A 16 -0.16 -20.12 5.21
CA GLU A 16 0.35 -20.32 6.56
C GLU A 16 0.53 -18.98 7.31
N PRO A 17 0.61 -19.00 8.66
CA PRO A 17 0.82 -17.79 9.44
C PRO A 17 2.09 -17.03 9.02
N SER A 18 1.94 -15.76 8.66
CA SER A 18 3.06 -14.91 8.25
C SER A 18 3.38 -13.83 9.27
N ARG A 19 4.68 -13.59 9.48
CA ARG A 19 5.21 -12.50 10.33
C ARG A 19 5.32 -11.15 9.62
N HIS A 20 5.22 -11.12 8.29
CA HIS A 20 5.46 -9.92 7.49
C HIS A 20 4.57 -8.72 7.87
N PRO A 21 3.27 -8.86 8.15
CA PRO A 21 2.43 -7.72 8.53
C PRO A 21 2.93 -7.01 9.80
N ALA A 22 3.33 -7.77 10.82
CA ALA A 22 3.84 -7.20 12.07
C ALA A 22 5.19 -6.50 11.88
N MET A 23 6.10 -7.11 11.09
CA MET A 23 7.39 -6.51 10.79
C MET A 23 7.25 -5.26 9.91
N ALA A 24 6.32 -5.25 8.96
CA ALA A 24 6.03 -4.09 8.13
C ALA A 24 5.47 -2.93 8.96
N ALA A 25 4.55 -3.21 9.90
CA ALA A 25 4.03 -2.22 10.84
C ALA A 25 5.13 -1.65 11.74
N PHE A 26 6.04 -2.49 12.23
CA PHE A 26 7.21 -2.05 13.00
C PHE A 26 8.14 -1.15 12.18
N GLY A 27 8.43 -1.50 10.92
CA GLY A 27 9.20 -0.64 10.01
C GLY A 27 8.50 0.71 9.77
N LEU A 28 7.19 0.69 9.46
CA LEU A 28 6.38 1.89 9.24
C LEU A 28 6.32 2.80 10.47
N PHE A 29 6.31 2.23 11.69
CA PHE A 29 6.41 3.01 12.92
C PHE A 29 7.67 3.88 12.93
N PHE A 30 8.84 3.31 12.65
CA PHE A 30 10.09 4.07 12.58
C PHE A 30 10.13 5.07 11.42
N VAL A 31 9.48 4.76 10.29
CA VAL A 31 9.34 5.69 9.16
C VAL A 31 8.56 6.93 9.58
N ILE A 32 7.34 6.76 10.07
CA ILE A 32 6.46 7.89 10.43
C ILE A 32 7.05 8.66 11.61
N PHE A 33 7.52 7.96 12.64
CA PHE A 33 8.13 8.57 13.81
C PHE A 33 9.41 9.32 13.44
N GLY A 34 10.31 8.70 12.68
CA GLY A 34 11.56 9.32 12.24
C GLY A 34 11.32 10.54 11.33
N ALA A 35 10.38 10.45 10.38
CA ALA A 35 10.00 11.57 9.52
C ALA A 35 9.42 12.73 10.32
N SER A 36 8.51 12.45 11.26
CA SER A 36 7.92 13.46 12.15
C SER A 36 9.02 14.20 12.93
N GLN A 37 9.92 13.46 13.58
CA GLN A 37 11.01 14.06 14.35
C GLN A 37 11.97 14.87 13.47
N TRP A 38 12.26 14.39 12.26
CA TRP A 38 13.15 15.09 11.34
C TRP A 38 12.55 16.41 10.84
N VAL A 39 11.24 16.44 10.52
CA VAL A 39 10.52 17.67 10.13
C VAL A 39 10.49 18.69 11.29
N ASN A 40 10.59 18.24 12.54
CA ASN A 40 10.65 19.08 13.73
C ASN A 40 12.11 19.41 14.18
N ASP A 41 13.08 19.40 13.25
CA ASP A 41 14.49 19.74 13.49
C ASP A 41 15.23 18.88 14.54
N VAL A 42 14.74 17.67 14.81
CA VAL A 42 15.41 16.74 15.73
C VAL A 42 16.46 15.92 14.96
N SER A 43 17.74 16.17 15.29
CA SER A 43 18.90 15.69 14.53
C SER A 43 19.01 14.17 14.35
N TRP A 44 18.47 13.38 15.30
CA TRP A 44 18.49 11.92 15.22
C TRP A 44 17.33 11.34 14.38
N GLY A 45 16.30 12.14 14.07
CA GLY A 45 15.11 11.70 13.33
C GLY A 45 15.44 11.10 11.95
N LYS A 46 16.41 11.68 11.24
CA LYS A 46 16.90 11.17 9.96
C LYS A 46 17.45 9.73 10.02
N TYR A 47 18.10 9.35 11.12
CA TYR A 47 18.63 8.00 11.29
C TYR A 47 17.51 7.01 11.61
N SER A 48 16.54 7.41 12.42
CA SER A 48 15.33 6.63 12.68
C SER A 48 14.54 6.38 11.39
N LEU A 49 14.36 7.41 10.56
CA LEU A 49 13.69 7.29 9.26
C LEU A 49 14.44 6.32 8.34
N LEU A 50 15.76 6.48 8.21
CA LEU A 50 16.57 5.62 7.34
C LEU A 50 16.53 4.15 7.80
N ALA A 51 16.62 3.90 9.11
CA ALA A 51 16.48 2.56 9.68
C ALA A 51 15.08 1.98 9.42
N GLY A 52 14.02 2.77 9.64
CA GLY A 52 12.64 2.36 9.36
C GLY A 52 12.43 2.01 7.88
N MET A 53 12.94 2.83 6.97
CA MET A 53 12.91 2.59 5.52
C MET A 53 13.63 1.29 5.15
N ALA A 54 14.82 1.05 5.71
CA ALA A 54 15.58 -0.17 5.45
C ALA A 54 14.83 -1.42 5.92
N ILE A 55 14.26 -1.40 7.14
CA ILE A 55 13.45 -2.51 7.67
C ILE A 55 12.22 -2.73 6.79
N TRP A 56 11.48 -1.66 6.48
CA TRP A 56 10.24 -1.75 5.71
C TRP A 56 10.47 -2.29 4.29
N LEU A 57 11.47 -1.77 3.57
CA LEU A 57 11.83 -2.25 2.23
C LEU A 57 12.29 -3.72 2.26
N PHE A 58 13.06 -4.10 3.27
CA PHE A 58 13.50 -5.49 3.43
C PHE A 58 12.31 -6.44 3.66
N VAL A 59 11.33 -6.05 4.48
CA VAL A 59 10.12 -6.85 4.70
C VAL A 59 9.29 -6.95 3.42
N LEU A 60 9.11 -5.85 2.67
CA LEU A 60 8.41 -5.89 1.39
C LEU A 60 9.10 -6.82 0.37
N PHE A 61 10.43 -6.78 0.31
CA PHE A 61 11.19 -7.67 -0.55
C PHE A 61 10.95 -9.14 -0.19
N GLN A 62 11.02 -9.49 1.10
CA GLN A 62 10.72 -10.86 1.56
C GLN A 62 9.28 -11.27 1.24
N TRP A 63 8.32 -10.41 1.55
CA TRP A 63 6.90 -10.72 1.38
C TRP A 63 6.54 -10.91 -0.09
N PHE A 64 7.00 -10.03 -0.98
CA PHE A 64 6.76 -10.21 -2.42
C PHE A 64 7.49 -11.43 -2.98
N SER A 65 8.72 -11.71 -2.53
CA SER A 65 9.44 -12.92 -2.95
C SER A 65 8.67 -14.19 -2.59
N GLU A 66 8.11 -14.27 -1.38
CA GLU A 66 7.31 -15.42 -0.94
C GLU A 66 5.98 -15.51 -1.70
N SER A 67 5.31 -14.37 -1.93
CA SER A 67 4.07 -14.31 -2.70
C SER A 67 4.27 -14.79 -4.15
N ILE A 68 5.39 -14.42 -4.78
CA ILE A 68 5.76 -14.89 -6.12
C ILE A 68 6.05 -16.39 -6.10
N HIS A 69 6.84 -16.85 -5.12
CA HIS A 69 7.17 -18.27 -4.99
C HIS A 69 5.92 -19.13 -4.82
N GLU A 70 4.97 -18.67 -4.01
CA GLU A 70 3.71 -19.37 -3.78
C GLU A 70 2.81 -19.37 -5.02
N SER A 71 2.80 -18.27 -5.79
CA SER A 71 2.14 -18.23 -7.10
C SER A 71 2.70 -19.25 -8.08
N GLU A 72 4.04 -19.33 -8.19
CA GLU A 72 4.73 -20.25 -9.10
C GLU A 72 4.64 -21.72 -8.64
N SER A 73 4.42 -21.96 -7.35
CA SER A 73 4.25 -23.32 -6.80
C SER A 73 2.96 -24.03 -7.25
N GLY A 74 2.10 -23.35 -8.00
CA GLY A 74 0.85 -23.91 -8.55
C GLY A 74 -0.29 -24.02 -7.52
N GLN A 75 -0.12 -23.43 -6.33
CA GLN A 75 -1.14 -23.43 -5.27
C GLN A 75 -2.31 -22.47 -5.55
N TYR A 76 -2.14 -21.54 -6.49
CA TYR A 76 -3.17 -20.57 -6.85
C TYR A 76 -4.09 -21.10 -7.95
N GLY A 77 -5.30 -21.49 -7.57
CA GLY A 77 -6.39 -21.79 -8.50
C GLY A 77 -7.04 -20.53 -9.12
N ARG A 78 -7.92 -20.74 -10.11
CA ARG A 78 -8.60 -19.66 -10.87
C ARG A 78 -9.35 -18.62 -10.01
N LYS A 79 -9.89 -19.03 -8.85
CA LYS A 79 -10.58 -18.08 -7.93
C LYS A 79 -9.62 -17.05 -7.35
N ILE A 80 -8.39 -17.44 -7.02
CA ILE A 80 -7.37 -16.57 -6.43
C ILE A 80 -6.83 -15.60 -7.48
N GLU A 81 -6.58 -16.09 -8.70
CA GLU A 81 -6.19 -15.24 -9.82
C GLU A 81 -7.21 -14.11 -10.07
N LEU A 82 -8.50 -14.44 -10.03
CA LEU A 82 -9.58 -13.46 -10.15
C LEU A 82 -9.54 -12.45 -8.99
N SER A 83 -9.38 -12.92 -7.74
CA SER A 83 -9.24 -12.04 -6.57
C SER A 83 -8.05 -11.08 -6.69
N TYR A 84 -6.88 -11.54 -7.15
CA TYR A 84 -5.71 -10.70 -7.35
C TYR A 84 -5.95 -9.59 -8.39
N ARG A 85 -6.62 -9.92 -9.49
CA ARG A 85 -6.97 -8.93 -10.54
C ARG A 85 -7.95 -7.88 -10.05
N TRP A 86 -8.96 -8.29 -9.26
CA TRP A 86 -9.87 -7.35 -8.61
C TRP A 86 -9.15 -6.47 -7.60
N SER A 87 -8.28 -7.05 -6.76
CA SER A 87 -7.46 -6.29 -5.80
C SER A 87 -6.61 -5.24 -6.50
N MET A 88 -5.91 -5.60 -7.59
CA MET A 88 -5.10 -4.65 -8.35
C MET A 88 -5.95 -3.56 -9.02
N SER A 89 -7.16 -3.90 -9.49
CA SER A 89 -8.09 -2.91 -10.06
C SER A 89 -8.54 -1.90 -9.01
N TRP A 90 -8.87 -2.36 -7.80
CA TRP A 90 -9.23 -1.49 -6.68
C TRP A 90 -8.05 -0.63 -6.19
N PHE A 91 -6.83 -1.19 -6.19
CA PHE A 91 -5.62 -0.44 -5.89
C PHE A 91 -5.40 0.70 -6.90
N ILE A 92 -5.43 0.42 -8.20
CA ILE A 92 -5.31 1.45 -9.26
C ILE A 92 -6.41 2.51 -9.13
N PHE A 93 -7.65 2.07 -8.85
CA PHE A 93 -8.74 3.01 -8.62
C PHE A 93 -8.47 3.95 -7.44
N SER A 94 -7.93 3.43 -6.33
CA SER A 94 -7.57 4.26 -5.18
C SER A 94 -6.47 5.29 -5.51
N GLU A 95 -5.49 4.94 -6.34
CA GLU A 95 -4.46 5.87 -6.83
C GLU A 95 -5.07 7.00 -7.68
N VAL A 96 -6.01 6.67 -8.59
CA VAL A 96 -6.72 7.68 -9.39
C VAL A 96 -7.49 8.64 -8.49
N MET A 97 -8.15 8.14 -7.45
CA MET A 97 -8.88 8.99 -6.49
C MET A 97 -7.94 9.86 -5.64
N PHE A 98 -6.77 9.34 -5.26
CA PHE A 98 -5.72 10.12 -4.58
C PHE A 98 -5.29 11.31 -5.44
N PHE A 99 -4.96 11.10 -6.71
CA PHE A 99 -4.68 12.21 -7.64
C PHE A 99 -5.88 13.13 -7.85
N GLY A 100 -7.10 12.56 -7.90
CA GLY A 100 -8.35 13.31 -7.96
C GLY A 100 -8.49 14.34 -6.84
N ALA A 101 -8.05 14.02 -5.62
CA ALA A 101 -8.05 14.95 -4.51
C ALA A 101 -7.10 16.15 -4.75
N PHE A 102 -5.89 15.92 -5.26
CA PHE A 102 -4.95 17.02 -5.57
C PHE A 102 -5.44 17.90 -6.71
N PHE A 103 -5.97 17.32 -7.79
CA PHE A 103 -6.53 18.11 -8.89
C PHE A 103 -7.74 18.93 -8.45
N SER A 104 -8.61 18.35 -7.62
CA SER A 104 -9.76 19.06 -7.05
C SER A 104 -9.31 20.22 -6.16
N ALA A 105 -8.30 20.00 -5.31
CA ALA A 105 -7.71 21.05 -4.48
C ALA A 105 -7.10 22.18 -5.34
N LEU A 106 -6.36 21.84 -6.41
CA LEU A 106 -5.78 22.82 -7.32
C LEU A 106 -6.86 23.62 -8.08
N TRP A 107 -7.88 22.94 -8.60
CA TRP A 107 -9.00 23.58 -9.27
C TRP A 107 -9.72 24.54 -8.33
N TRP A 108 -10.02 24.11 -7.11
CA TRP A 108 -10.66 24.95 -6.10
C TRP A 108 -9.81 26.18 -5.75
N ALA A 109 -8.52 25.98 -5.52
CA ALA A 109 -7.59 27.08 -5.25
C ALA A 109 -7.61 28.12 -6.37
N ARG A 110 -7.60 27.68 -7.63
CA ARG A 110 -7.55 28.57 -8.79
C ARG A 110 -8.89 29.22 -9.15
N ALA A 111 -9.98 28.46 -9.09
CA ALA A 111 -11.28 28.91 -9.57
C ALA A 111 -12.06 29.69 -8.50
N HIS A 112 -11.80 29.43 -7.22
CA HIS A 112 -12.56 29.99 -6.11
C HIS A 112 -11.68 30.75 -5.12
N ALA A 113 -10.67 30.10 -4.52
CA ALA A 113 -9.93 30.71 -3.41
C ALA A 113 -9.13 31.96 -3.85
N LEU A 114 -8.36 31.87 -4.93
CA LEU A 114 -7.54 32.98 -5.41
C LEU A 114 -8.38 34.18 -5.90
N PRO A 115 -9.43 34.00 -6.73
CA PRO A 115 -10.28 35.12 -7.12
C PRO A 115 -11.01 35.78 -5.95
N ALA A 116 -11.45 35.01 -4.96
CA ALA A 116 -12.08 35.56 -3.75
C ALA A 116 -11.08 36.39 -2.94
N LEU A 117 -9.88 35.85 -2.67
CA LEU A 117 -8.84 36.56 -1.92
C LEU A 117 -8.27 37.78 -2.67
N GLY A 118 -8.31 37.77 -4.00
CA GLY A 118 -7.85 38.88 -4.83
C GLY A 118 -8.94 39.89 -5.22
N SER A 119 -10.18 39.73 -4.74
CA SER A 119 -11.27 40.68 -5.03
C SER A 119 -11.13 41.97 -4.22
N LEU A 120 -11.65 43.08 -4.76
CA LEU A 120 -11.63 44.38 -4.10
C LEU A 120 -12.38 44.39 -2.75
N ASP A 121 -13.33 43.49 -2.56
CA ASP A 121 -14.06 43.33 -1.29
C ASP A 121 -13.19 42.74 -0.16
N ASN A 122 -12.07 42.09 -0.51
CA ASN A 122 -11.12 41.47 0.43
C ASN A 122 -9.74 42.15 0.41
N ALA A 123 -9.61 43.30 -0.28
CA ALA A 123 -8.36 44.07 -0.39
C ALA A 123 -8.16 45.06 0.78
#